data_AF-A0A1I0L3L0-F1
#
_entry.id   AF-A0A1I0L3L0-F1
#
_cell.length_a   1.000
_cell.length_b   1.000
_cell.length_c   1.000
_cell.angle_alpha   90.00
_cell.angle_beta   90.00
_cell.angle_gamma   90.00
#
_symmetry.space_group_name_H-M   'P 1'
#
loop_
_entity.id
_entity.type
_entity.pdbx_description
1 polymer ?
#
loop_
_entity_poly.entity_id
_entity_poly.type
_entity_poly.pdbx_seq_one_letter_code
_entity_poly.pdbx_strand_id
1 'polypeptide(L)'
;MWSQRRVVDYGLAKRAVVRSLRSGRTSRGDVCDAQPYLLRAARHFGEPTERLCPVCERENVTHVTYVYGDSLGSHAGQAKAASELAAMAHDYDEFRVYVVEVCQGCSWNHLTVSYVLGNGPPEPAGQA
;
A
#
# COMPACT_ATOMS: atom_id res chain seq x y z
N MET A 1 21.12 4.75 -8.89
CA MET A 1 20.69 3.79 -7.85
C MET A 1 19.55 4.45 -7.12
N TRP A 2 18.33 3.97 -7.33
CA TRP A 2 17.15 4.58 -6.71
C TRP A 2 16.85 3.85 -5.41
N SER A 3 16.97 4.55 -4.29
CA SER A 3 16.59 4.06 -2.97
C SER A 3 15.18 4.50 -2.61
N GLN A 4 14.41 3.61 -1.99
CA GLN A 4 13.19 3.98 -1.29
C GLN A 4 13.57 4.91 -0.13
N ARG A 5 13.00 6.12 -0.10
CA ARG A 5 13.24 7.13 0.93
C ARG A 5 12.05 7.21 1.88
N ARG A 6 12.25 7.71 3.12
CA ARG A 6 11.18 7.95 4.10
C ARG A 6 10.20 6.77 4.26
N VAL A 7 10.76 5.57 4.39
CA VAL A 7 9.99 4.32 4.50
C VAL A 7 9.27 4.28 5.84
N VAL A 8 7.96 4.04 5.81
CA VAL A 8 7.10 3.84 6.98
C VAL A 8 6.42 2.49 6.87
N ASP A 9 6.70 1.60 7.82
CA ASP A 9 6.08 0.27 7.94
C ASP A 9 4.87 0.31 8.88
N TYR A 10 3.72 -0.13 8.39
CA TYR A 10 2.44 -0.11 9.12
C TYR A 10 2.09 -1.47 9.74
N GLY A 11 3.04 -2.40 9.83
CA GLY A 11 2.86 -3.73 10.37
C GLY A 11 2.48 -3.75 11.86
N LEU A 12 2.96 -2.77 12.64
CA LEU A 12 2.51 -2.60 14.03
C LEU A 12 1.03 -2.22 14.12
N ALA A 13 0.59 -1.26 13.31
CA ALA A 13 -0.81 -0.87 13.21
C ALA A 13 -1.68 -2.05 12.77
N LYS A 14 -1.23 -2.81 11.76
CA LYS A 14 -1.91 -4.03 11.32
C LYS A 14 -2.10 -5.03 12.45
N ARG A 15 -1.03 -5.33 13.20
CA ARG A 15 -1.08 -6.26 14.33
C ARG A 15 -2.05 -5.80 15.40
N ALA A 16 -2.12 -4.50 15.68
CA ALA A 16 -3.07 -3.93 16.61
C ALA A 16 -4.52 -4.13 16.16
N VAL A 17 -4.85 -3.86 14.89
CA VAL A 17 -6.19 -4.07 14.31
C VAL A 17 -6.59 -5.54 14.39
N VAL A 18 -5.72 -6.46 13.95
CA VAL A 18 -5.98 -7.91 13.99
C VAL A 18 -6.17 -8.39 15.42
N ARG A 19 -5.38 -7.89 16.38
CA ARG A 19 -5.57 -8.20 17.80
C ARG A 19 -6.91 -7.68 18.32
N SER A 20 -7.31 -6.47 17.93
CA SER A 20 -8.60 -5.88 18.32
C SER A 20 -9.77 -6.74 17.83
N LEU A 21 -9.73 -7.14 16.56
CA LEU A 21 -10.69 -8.04 15.94
C LEU A 21 -10.77 -9.38 16.68
N ARG A 22 -9.62 -10.04 16.93
CA ARG A 22 -9.56 -11.32 17.64
C ARG A 22 -10.08 -11.25 19.07
N SER A 23 -9.96 -10.09 19.72
CA SER A 23 -10.50 -9.85 21.06
C SER A 23 -11.96 -9.38 21.07
N GLY A 24 -12.61 -9.25 19.91
CA GLY A 24 -14.01 -8.81 19.80
C GLY A 24 -14.24 -7.32 20.05
N ARG A 25 -13.19 -6.50 20.21
CA ARG A 25 -13.31 -5.03 20.39
C ARG A 25 -13.67 -4.28 19.11
N THR A 26 -13.40 -4.91 17.96
CA THR A 26 -13.73 -4.37 16.63
C THR A 26 -14.49 -5.44 15.88
N SER A 27 -15.56 -5.06 15.18
CA SER A 27 -16.34 -6.04 14.41
C SER A 27 -15.63 -6.37 13.10
N ARG A 28 -16.01 -7.51 12.49
CA ARG A 28 -15.53 -7.84 11.14
C ARG A 28 -15.95 -6.79 10.12
N GLY A 29 -17.16 -6.24 10.23
CA GLY A 29 -17.67 -5.24 9.28
C GLY A 29 -16.85 -3.96 9.24
N ASP A 30 -16.26 -3.57 10.37
CA ASP A 30 -15.45 -2.34 10.49
C ASP A 30 -14.05 -2.48 9.85
N VAL A 31 -13.60 -3.72 9.63
CA VAL A 31 -12.25 -3.99 9.07
C VAL A 31 -12.29 -4.66 7.69
N CYS A 32 -13.43 -5.26 7.35
CA CYS A 32 -13.72 -5.90 6.08
C CYS A 32 -14.50 -4.93 5.18
N ASP A 33 -14.01 -3.70 5.07
CA ASP A 33 -14.70 -2.56 4.45
C ASP A 33 -14.06 -2.10 3.12
N ALA A 34 -13.19 -2.93 2.52
CA ALA A 34 -12.52 -2.58 1.27
C ALA A 34 -13.53 -2.17 0.20
N GLN A 35 -13.42 -0.93 -0.26
CA GLN A 35 -14.36 -0.35 -1.20
C GLN A 35 -14.27 -1.03 -2.58
N PRO A 36 -15.36 -1.06 -3.36
CA PRO A 36 -15.38 -1.72 -4.68
C PRO A 36 -14.27 -1.24 -5.63
N TYR A 37 -13.86 0.03 -5.55
CA TYR A 37 -12.75 0.55 -6.36
C TYR A 37 -11.41 -0.10 -6.01
N LEU A 38 -11.12 -0.26 -4.71
CA LEU A 38 -9.91 -0.91 -4.22
C LEU A 38 -9.88 -2.40 -4.61
N LEU A 39 -11.03 -3.08 -4.52
CA LEU A 39 -11.16 -4.47 -4.97
C LEU A 39 -10.93 -4.62 -6.48
N ARG A 40 -11.41 -3.67 -7.30
CA ARG A 40 -11.11 -3.64 -8.74
C ARG A 40 -9.63 -3.38 -9.01
N ALA A 41 -9.01 -2.45 -8.28
CA ALA A 41 -7.58 -2.20 -8.39
C ALA A 41 -6.76 -3.44 -8.04
N ALA A 42 -7.14 -4.19 -7.00
CA ALA A 42 -6.51 -5.46 -6.65
C ALA A 42 -6.61 -6.52 -7.75
N ARG A 43 -7.70 -6.55 -8.53
CA ARG A 43 -7.88 -7.48 -9.64
C ARG A 43 -7.01 -7.14 -10.86
N HIS A 44 -6.80 -5.85 -11.13
CA HIS A 44 -6.17 -5.40 -12.38
C HIS A 44 -4.70 -5.00 -12.22
N PHE A 45 -4.33 -4.42 -11.09
CA PHE A 45 -3.00 -3.90 -10.80
C PHE A 45 -2.35 -4.54 -9.57
N GLY A 46 -3.07 -5.48 -8.93
CA GLY A 46 -2.63 -6.09 -7.70
C GLY A 46 -1.59 -7.18 -7.90
N GLU A 47 -0.65 -7.27 -6.97
CA GLU A 47 0.39 -8.28 -6.94
C GLU A 47 0.03 -9.36 -5.90
N PRO A 48 -0.09 -10.64 -6.30
CA PRO A 48 -0.42 -11.70 -5.37
C PRO A 48 0.72 -11.89 -4.36
N THR A 49 0.38 -12.12 -3.10
CA THR A 49 1.35 -12.48 -2.06
C THR A 49 1.17 -13.94 -1.63
N GLU A 50 2.14 -14.46 -0.90
CA GLU A 50 2.05 -15.81 -0.30
C GLU A 50 1.41 -15.80 1.10
N ARG A 51 0.96 -14.63 1.58
CA ARG A 51 0.45 -14.48 2.94
C ARG A 51 -1.07 -14.64 2.96
N LEU A 52 -1.56 -15.57 3.77
CA LEU A 52 -2.99 -15.72 4.03
C LEU A 52 -3.59 -14.47 4.69
N CYS A 53 -4.84 -14.19 4.34
CA CYS A 53 -5.61 -13.11 4.96
C CYS A 53 -5.75 -13.36 6.47
N PRO A 54 -5.35 -12.40 7.33
CA PRO A 54 -5.39 -12.58 8.78
C PRO A 54 -6.82 -12.60 9.37
N VAL A 55 -7.83 -12.34 8.54
CA VAL A 55 -9.25 -12.25 8.95
C VAL A 55 -10.07 -13.44 8.50
N CYS A 56 -9.92 -13.90 7.26
CA CYS A 56 -10.68 -15.07 6.77
C CYS A 56 -9.84 -16.35 6.69
N GLU A 57 -8.51 -16.25 6.62
CA GLU A 57 -7.57 -17.38 6.53
C GLU A 57 -7.86 -18.35 5.36
N ARG A 58 -8.62 -17.91 4.35
CA ARG A 58 -9.03 -18.71 3.18
C ARG A 58 -8.26 -18.37 1.90
N GLU A 59 -7.88 -17.11 1.75
CA GLU A 59 -7.27 -16.58 0.53
C GLU A 59 -6.03 -15.76 0.89
N ASN A 60 -5.07 -15.70 -0.03
CA ASN A 60 -3.92 -14.83 0.13
C ASN A 60 -4.31 -13.36 -0.10
N VAL A 61 -3.61 -12.46 0.58
CA VAL A 61 -3.76 -11.02 0.33
C VAL A 61 -3.04 -10.63 -0.96
N THR A 62 -3.57 -9.61 -1.63
CA THR A 62 -2.99 -8.98 -2.81
C THR A 62 -2.47 -7.59 -2.42
N HIS A 63 -1.29 -7.21 -2.90
CA HIS A 63 -0.76 -5.86 -2.74
C HIS A 63 -1.21 -4.95 -3.87
N VAL A 64 -1.77 -3.80 -3.53
CA VAL A 64 -2.20 -2.76 -4.46
C VAL A 64 -1.37 -1.52 -4.19
N THR A 65 -0.72 -1.03 -5.22
CA THR A 65 0.18 0.11 -5.09
C THR A 65 -0.47 1.36 -5.66
N TYR A 66 -0.56 2.41 -4.85
CA TYR A 66 -1.03 3.73 -5.25
C TYR A 66 0.09 4.76 -5.22
N VAL A 67 0.07 5.68 -6.17
CA VAL A 67 1.06 6.75 -6.32
C VAL A 67 0.41 8.12 -6.12
N TYR A 68 1.07 9.01 -5.39
CA TYR A 68 0.59 10.37 -5.12
C TYR A 68 1.76 11.35 -5.17
N GLY A 69 1.58 12.49 -5.81
CA GLY A 69 2.61 13.54 -5.91
C GLY A 69 2.17 14.61 -6.90
N ASP A 70 2.60 15.84 -6.66
CA ASP A 70 2.17 17.00 -7.47
C ASP A 70 2.70 16.92 -8.90
N SER A 71 3.88 16.31 -9.10
CA SER A 71 4.51 16.08 -10.40
C SER A 71 3.81 15.01 -11.26
N LEU A 72 2.92 14.20 -10.67
CA LEU A 72 2.25 13.09 -11.37
C LEU A 72 1.07 13.55 -12.25
N GLY A 73 0.54 14.77 -12.02
CA GLY A 73 -0.62 15.28 -12.75
C GLY A 73 -1.81 14.30 -12.72
N SER A 74 -2.27 13.86 -13.89
CA SER A 74 -3.39 12.91 -14.04
C SER A 74 -3.11 11.50 -13.49
N HIS A 75 -1.85 11.17 -13.19
CA HIS A 75 -1.47 9.90 -12.59
C HIS A 75 -1.56 9.88 -11.07
N ALA A 76 -1.73 11.04 -10.43
CA ALA A 76 -1.90 11.10 -8.98
C ALA A 76 -3.17 10.38 -8.54
N GLY A 77 -3.04 9.51 -7.52
CA GLY A 77 -4.13 8.70 -6.97
C GLY A 77 -4.48 7.45 -7.76
N GLN A 78 -3.74 7.13 -8.84
CA GLN A 78 -3.97 5.92 -9.61
C GLN A 78 -3.28 4.70 -8.98
N ALA A 79 -3.90 3.53 -9.16
CA ALA A 79 -3.24 2.25 -8.89
C ALA A 79 -2.24 1.94 -10.01
N LYS A 80 -1.08 1.39 -9.64
CA LYS A 80 0.03 1.05 -10.53
C LYS A 80 0.59 -0.33 -10.19
N ALA A 81 1.07 -1.06 -11.19
CA ALA A 81 1.85 -2.27 -10.96
C ALA A 81 3.24 -1.89 -10.40
N ALA A 82 3.88 -2.73 -9.57
CA ALA A 82 5.19 -2.39 -9.03
C ALA A 82 6.27 -2.31 -10.12
N SER A 83 6.10 -3.01 -11.23
CA SER A 83 6.97 -2.92 -12.41
C SER A 83 6.95 -1.53 -13.07
N GLU A 84 5.82 -0.82 -13.01
CA GLU A 84 5.72 0.55 -13.56
C GLU A 84 6.46 1.56 -12.69
N LEU A 85 6.61 1.30 -11.38
CA LEU A 85 7.23 2.23 -10.45
C LEU A 85 8.67 2.55 -10.84
N ALA A 86 9.43 1.57 -11.33
CA ALA A 86 10.82 1.74 -11.72
C ALA A 86 11.00 2.76 -12.86
N ALA A 87 10.08 2.77 -13.84
CA ALA A 87 10.05 3.80 -14.88
C ALA A 87 9.60 5.15 -14.30
N MET A 88 8.60 5.13 -13.42
CA MET A 88 8.01 6.36 -12.89
C MET A 88 8.98 7.27 -12.13
N ALA A 89 9.99 6.82 -11.38
CA ALA A 89 11.01 7.79 -10.94
C ALA A 89 12.28 7.84 -11.74
N HIS A 90 12.27 7.31 -12.94
CA HIS A 90 13.05 8.01 -13.94
C HIS A 90 12.32 9.29 -14.36
N ASP A 91 11.02 9.18 -14.64
CA ASP A 91 10.27 10.19 -15.37
C ASP A 91 9.72 11.34 -14.50
N TYR A 92 9.46 11.08 -13.22
CA TYR A 92 8.84 12.03 -12.29
C TYR A 92 9.79 12.47 -11.17
N ASP A 93 9.54 13.67 -10.66
CA ASP A 93 10.15 14.21 -9.44
C ASP A 93 9.73 13.39 -8.20
N GLU A 94 9.75 14.00 -7.01
CA GLU A 94 9.32 13.32 -5.79
C GLU A 94 7.82 12.95 -5.80
N PHE A 95 7.54 11.66 -5.58
CA PHE A 95 6.20 11.15 -5.33
C PHE A 95 6.20 10.08 -4.24
N ARG A 96 5.05 9.92 -3.58
CA ARG A 96 4.84 8.96 -2.52
C ARG A 96 4.08 7.74 -3.03
N VAL A 97 4.52 6.58 -2.58
CA VAL A 97 3.94 5.29 -2.88
C VAL A 97 3.31 4.71 -1.62
N TYR A 98 2.10 4.18 -1.76
CA TYR A 98 1.37 3.48 -0.71
C TYR A 98 1.04 2.08 -1.18
N VAL A 99 1.48 1.08 -0.43
CA VAL A 99 1.18 -0.33 -0.72
C VAL A 99 0.12 -0.80 0.26
N VAL A 100 -1.08 -1.07 -0.24
CA VAL A 100 -2.23 -1.55 0.53
C VAL A 100 -2.36 -3.05 0.31
N GLU A 101 -2.45 -3.83 1.37
CA GLU A 101 -2.86 -5.24 1.24
C GLU A 101 -4.38 -5.34 1.23
N VAL A 102 -4.92 -6.20 0.38
CA VAL A 102 -6.35 -6.37 0.16
C VAL A 102 -6.67 -7.86 0.06
N CYS A 103 -7.70 -8.33 0.75
CA CYS A 103 -8.26 -9.67 0.55
C CYS A 103 -9.49 -9.58 -0.34
N GLN A 104 -9.48 -10.26 -1.48
CA GLN A 104 -10.58 -10.23 -2.44
C GLN A 104 -11.80 -11.05 -1.98
N GLY A 105 -11.63 -11.98 -1.04
CA GLY A 105 -12.71 -12.82 -0.52
C GLY A 105 -13.52 -12.22 0.62
N CYS A 106 -12.88 -11.50 1.54
CA CYS A 106 -13.57 -10.91 2.71
C CYS A 106 -13.46 -9.40 2.80
N SER A 107 -12.96 -8.71 1.76
CA SER A 107 -12.82 -7.25 1.73
C SER A 107 -11.98 -6.68 2.88
N TRP A 108 -11.06 -7.45 3.46
CA TRP A 108 -10.05 -6.90 4.36
C TRP A 108 -9.12 -5.97 3.58
N ASN A 109 -8.76 -4.83 4.15
CA ASN A 109 -7.66 -4.03 3.63
C ASN A 109 -6.85 -3.40 4.76
N HIS A 110 -5.56 -3.20 4.52
CA HIS A 110 -4.69 -2.45 5.45
C HIS A 110 -3.48 -1.87 4.71
N LEU A 111 -3.07 -0.65 5.05
CA LEU A 111 -1.83 -0.08 4.54
C LEU A 111 -0.63 -0.89 5.06
N THR A 112 0.26 -1.35 4.19
CA THR A 112 1.42 -2.19 4.58
C THR A 112 2.66 -1.34 4.76
N VAL A 113 3.01 -0.57 3.72
CA VAL A 113 4.20 0.28 3.72
C VAL A 113 3.90 1.53 2.89
N SER A 114 4.50 2.65 3.27
CA SER A 114 4.60 3.81 2.40
C SER A 114 6.05 4.24 2.27
N TYR A 115 6.42 4.76 1.11
CA TYR A 115 7.78 5.23 0.86
C TYR A 115 7.77 6.30 -0.23
N VAL A 116 8.85 7.05 -0.29
CA VAL A 116 9.06 8.12 -1.27
C VAL A 116 10.02 7.64 -2.34
N LEU A 117 9.64 7.99 -3.55
CA LEU A 117 10.12 7.59 -4.84
C LEU A 117 10.32 8.90 -5.66
N GLY A 118 11.20 8.95 -6.66
CA GLY A 118 11.48 10.23 -7.38
C GLY A 118 12.94 10.64 -7.43
N ASN A 119 13.30 11.40 -8.46
CA ASN A 119 14.58 12.13 -8.55
C ASN A 119 14.58 13.47 -7.78
N GLY A 120 13.87 13.53 -6.66
CA GLY A 120 13.90 14.71 -5.79
C GLY A 120 15.33 15.01 -5.30
N PRO A 121 15.64 16.28 -4.96
CA PRO A 121 16.97 16.63 -4.45
C PRO A 121 17.34 15.72 -3.27
N PRO A 122 18.62 15.29 -3.16
CA PRO A 122 19.05 14.49 -2.02
C PRO A 122 18.70 15.24 -0.73
N GLU A 123 18.15 14.53 0.25
CA GLU A 123 17.89 15.14 1.56
C GLU A 123 19.20 15.76 2.07
N PRO A 124 19.21 16.99 2.60
CA PRO A 124 20.37 17.47 3.32
C PRO A 124 20.60 16.47 4.44
N ALA A 125 21.78 15.82 4.44
CA ALA A 125 22.19 14.91 5.48
C ALA A 125 21.93 15.59 6.82
N GLY A 126 21.12 14.95 7.67
CA GLY A 126 20.69 15.51 8.94
C GLY A 126 21.89 16.07 9.71
N GLN A 127 21.91 17.39 9.90
CA GLN A 127 22.83 18.03 10.82
C GLN A 127 22.31 17.73 12.23
N ALA A 128 23.06 16.90 12.93
CA ALA A 128 22.95 16.66 14.37
C ALA A 128 23.51 17.86 15.15
#